data_AF-A0A2E9QTU4-F1
#
_entry.id   AF-A0A2E9QTU4-F1
#
_cell.length_a   1.000
_cell.length_b   1.000
_cell.length_c   1.000
_cell.angle_alpha   90.00
_cell.angle_beta   90.00
_cell.angle_gamma   90.00
#
_symmetry.space_group_name_H-M   'P 1'
#
loop_
_entity.id
_entity.type
_entity.pdbx_description
1 polymer ?
#
loop_
_entity_poly.entity_id
_entity_poly.type
_entity_poly.pdbx_seq_one_letter_code
_entity_poly.pdbx_strand_id
1 'polypeptide(L)'
;MRYCRVLFVHVCAAVLFACSGFSGGWMEPPVNKGRCDESEDCKERGACVHIVHLNECVVESDLDCQRSQICKREGKCFAIEGACREKTVDGGEGGDGQKNVEEKIPLRCADKQACAMDGLCEDMDGRCVANTTSCQVSRACKDKGQCHVDRGVCVALSENDCKQSLYCQQKGLCTFDKGQCVVTTEQSCSQSDVCRKYGQCVLQKGTCVAPSDAYCEGLALCKINGLCRAIGGKCVAKRDIDCEKSTGCRTSGRCTADKGECVILVDEDCQKSDACKTHGRCWAKEGACISIQEHNFNETNLPDAGEVTSYD
;
A
#
# COMPACT_ATOMS: atom_id res chain seq x y z
N MET A 1 26.34 -40.23 -34.66
CA MET A 1 27.53 -40.94 -35.19
C MET A 1 28.28 -39.99 -36.12
N ARG A 2 29.61 -40.02 -36.02
CA ARG A 2 30.66 -39.30 -36.78
C ARG A 2 31.00 -37.88 -36.31
N TYR A 3 32.21 -37.87 -35.74
CA TYR A 3 33.03 -36.78 -35.21
C TYR A 3 33.58 -35.88 -36.33
N CYS A 4 33.85 -34.62 -36.02
CA CYS A 4 35.12 -34.01 -36.40
C CYS A 4 35.56 -33.01 -35.32
N ARG A 5 36.81 -33.16 -34.86
CA ARG A 5 37.44 -32.46 -33.74
C ARG A 5 38.36 -31.36 -34.26
N VAL A 6 38.29 -30.19 -33.61
CA VAL A 6 39.41 -29.34 -33.13
C VAL A 6 40.32 -28.69 -34.19
N LEU A 7 40.34 -27.36 -34.22
CA LEU A 7 41.60 -26.61 -34.08
C LEU A 7 41.38 -25.15 -33.61
N PHE A 8 42.05 -24.87 -32.49
CA PHE A 8 42.29 -23.57 -31.85
C PHE A 8 43.09 -22.64 -32.77
N VAL A 9 42.70 -21.37 -32.90
CA VAL A 9 43.65 -20.23 -32.95
C VAL A 9 42.97 -18.98 -32.35
N HIS A 10 43.45 -18.56 -31.18
CA HIS A 10 43.33 -17.19 -30.69
C HIS A 10 44.27 -16.29 -31.50
N VAL A 11 43.85 -15.05 -31.82
CA VAL A 11 44.58 -13.79 -31.58
C VAL A 11 43.94 -12.63 -32.37
N CYS A 12 43.59 -11.59 -31.61
CA CYS A 12 43.51 -10.16 -31.90
C CYS A 12 43.21 -9.66 -33.33
N ALA A 13 42.08 -8.95 -33.46
CA ALA A 13 42.01 -7.75 -34.28
C ALA A 13 41.04 -6.75 -33.62
N ALA A 14 41.62 -5.71 -33.02
CA ALA A 14 40.91 -4.55 -32.51
C ALA A 14 40.29 -3.78 -33.69
N VAL A 15 38.97 -3.59 -33.69
CA VAL A 15 38.30 -2.68 -34.60
C VAL A 15 37.87 -1.46 -33.79
N LEU A 16 38.65 -0.39 -33.95
CA LEU A 16 38.30 0.97 -33.55
C LEU A 16 37.18 1.46 -34.47
N PHE A 17 35.94 1.50 -33.98
CA PHE A 17 34.87 2.27 -34.61
C PHE A 17 34.82 3.67 -33.99
N ALA A 18 35.09 4.65 -34.84
CA ALA A 18 34.97 6.07 -34.56
C ALA A 18 33.51 6.44 -34.28
N CYS A 19 33.27 7.14 -33.16
CA CYS A 19 32.01 7.82 -32.89
C CYS A 19 31.90 9.06 -33.77
N SER A 20 31.10 8.99 -34.83
CA SER A 20 30.61 10.16 -35.55
C SER A 20 29.27 10.62 -34.98
N GLY A 21 29.21 11.92 -34.66
CA GLY A 21 28.14 12.63 -33.97
C GLY A 21 26.72 12.25 -34.35
N PHE A 22 25.97 11.86 -33.33
CA PHE A 22 24.51 11.88 -33.33
C PHE A 22 24.11 13.05 -32.43
N SER A 23 23.68 14.16 -33.05
CA SER A 23 23.01 15.26 -32.35
C SER A 23 21.63 14.78 -31.92
N GLY A 24 21.60 14.03 -30.82
CA GLY A 24 20.37 13.67 -30.12
C GLY A 24 19.80 14.92 -29.46
N GLY A 25 18.68 15.42 -29.99
CA GLY A 25 17.71 16.11 -29.15
C GLY A 25 17.34 15.17 -28.01
N TRP A 26 17.45 15.63 -26.78
CA TRP A 26 17.01 14.90 -25.60
C TRP A 26 15.49 14.82 -25.65
N MET A 27 15.01 13.75 -26.30
CA MET A 27 13.64 13.30 -26.15
C MET A 27 13.56 12.72 -24.75
N GLU A 28 12.92 13.47 -23.85
CA GLU A 28 12.71 13.05 -22.47
C GLU A 28 12.05 11.67 -22.45
N PRO A 29 12.54 10.71 -21.63
CA PRO A 29 11.91 9.41 -21.53
C PRO A 29 10.48 9.59 -21.00
N PRO A 30 9.50 8.82 -21.51
CA PRO A 30 8.15 8.85 -20.96
C PRO A 30 8.22 8.53 -19.46
N VAL A 31 7.49 9.33 -18.67
CA VAL A 31 7.36 9.19 -17.22
C VAL A 31 7.18 7.72 -16.87
N ASN A 32 8.19 7.13 -16.21
CA ASN A 32 8.13 5.75 -15.76
C ASN A 32 6.94 5.61 -14.79
N LYS A 33 5.95 4.82 -15.18
CA LYS A 33 4.78 4.45 -14.36
C LYS A 33 5.21 4.18 -12.92
N GLY A 34 4.78 5.04 -11.99
CA GLY A 34 4.85 4.81 -10.55
C GLY A 34 6.03 5.40 -9.78
N ARG A 35 6.85 6.30 -10.36
CA ARG A 35 7.91 7.01 -9.61
C ARG A 35 7.73 8.54 -9.62
N CYS A 36 6.53 9.01 -9.31
CA CYS A 36 6.32 10.45 -9.13
C CYS A 36 7.06 10.98 -7.90
N ASP A 37 7.29 10.15 -6.88
CA ASP A 37 8.02 10.49 -5.66
C ASP A 37 9.51 10.82 -5.87
N GLU A 38 10.12 10.29 -6.93
CA GLU A 38 11.52 10.56 -7.30
C GLU A 38 11.66 11.51 -8.52
N SER A 39 10.54 11.99 -9.07
CA SER A 39 10.53 12.81 -10.29
C SER A 39 11.01 14.24 -10.03
N GLU A 40 11.49 14.91 -11.08
CA GLU A 40 11.81 16.34 -11.02
C GLU A 40 10.54 17.19 -10.76
N ASP A 41 9.37 16.75 -11.21
CA ASP A 41 8.10 17.43 -10.91
C ASP A 41 7.75 17.39 -9.42
N CYS A 42 8.01 16.29 -8.72
CA CYS A 42 7.87 16.22 -7.27
C CYS A 42 8.88 17.13 -6.57
N LYS A 43 10.14 17.09 -7.01
CA LYS A 43 11.20 17.93 -6.41
C LYS A 43 10.95 19.41 -6.63
N GLU A 44 10.55 19.85 -7.82
CA GLU A 44 10.41 21.27 -8.14
C GLU A 44 9.04 21.82 -7.70
N ARG A 45 7.96 21.10 -8.01
CA ARG A 45 6.58 21.60 -7.92
C ARG A 45 5.72 20.88 -6.88
N GLY A 46 6.22 19.82 -6.24
CA GLY A 46 5.50 19.05 -5.24
C GLY A 46 4.49 18.07 -5.84
N ALA A 47 4.57 17.75 -7.13
CA ALA A 47 3.69 16.77 -7.76
C ALA A 47 4.23 15.35 -7.56
N CYS A 48 3.98 14.76 -6.38
CA CYS A 48 4.63 13.52 -5.93
C CYS A 48 3.75 12.27 -6.03
N VAL A 49 2.46 12.41 -6.35
CA VAL A 49 1.51 11.30 -6.39
C VAL A 49 1.14 10.97 -7.83
N HIS A 50 1.26 9.70 -8.21
CA HIS A 50 0.87 9.24 -9.55
C HIS A 50 -0.62 8.86 -9.59
N ILE A 51 -1.43 9.62 -10.33
CA ILE A 51 -2.83 9.23 -10.59
C ILE A 51 -2.88 8.38 -11.86
N VAL A 52 -3.18 7.09 -11.68
CA VAL A 52 -3.17 6.07 -12.75
C VAL A 52 -4.12 6.41 -13.91
N HIS A 53 -5.25 7.07 -13.62
CA HIS A 53 -6.26 7.40 -14.64
C HIS A 53 -5.92 8.65 -15.47
N LEU A 54 -5.06 9.54 -14.94
CA LEU A 54 -4.61 10.75 -15.63
C LEU A 54 -3.21 10.58 -16.25
N ASN A 55 -2.48 9.54 -15.83
CA ASN A 55 -1.09 9.28 -16.23
C ASN A 55 -0.18 10.50 -15.99
N GLU A 56 -0.47 11.24 -14.93
CA GLU A 56 0.22 12.46 -14.52
C GLU A 56 0.58 12.40 -13.03
N CYS A 57 1.63 13.12 -12.66
CA CYS A 57 1.99 13.37 -11.28
C CYS A 57 1.22 14.60 -10.78
N VAL A 58 0.62 14.51 -9.61
CA VAL A 58 -0.17 15.59 -9.02
C VAL A 58 0.25 15.87 -7.58
N VAL A 59 -0.14 17.05 -7.11
CA VAL A 59 -0.06 17.43 -5.69
C VAL A 59 -1.36 16.96 -5.02
N GLU A 60 -1.28 16.04 -4.06
CA GLU A 60 -2.47 15.62 -3.28
C GLU A 60 -2.46 16.16 -1.85
N SER A 61 -1.28 16.50 -1.33
CA SER A 61 -1.13 16.85 0.08
C SER A 61 -0.12 17.96 0.32
N ASP A 62 -0.30 18.66 1.44
CA ASP A 62 0.68 19.62 1.94
C ASP A 62 2.07 18.99 2.08
N LEU A 63 2.15 17.69 2.37
CA LEU A 63 3.42 16.97 2.48
C LEU A 63 4.17 16.92 1.15
N ASP A 64 3.46 16.83 0.03
CA ASP A 64 4.07 16.85 -1.31
C ASP A 64 4.65 18.23 -1.60
N CYS A 65 3.91 19.29 -1.25
CA CYS A 65 4.39 20.67 -1.34
C CYS A 65 5.55 20.96 -0.41
N GLN A 66 5.52 20.50 0.84
CA GLN A 66 6.57 20.73 1.83
C GLN A 66 7.93 20.13 1.44
N ARG A 67 7.93 19.12 0.58
CA ARG A 67 9.16 18.49 0.08
C ARG A 67 9.75 19.20 -1.15
N SER A 68 8.98 20.07 -1.80
CA SER A 68 9.32 20.72 -3.06
C SER A 68 10.25 21.94 -2.92
N GLN A 69 10.90 22.33 -4.02
CA GLN A 69 11.66 23.56 -4.14
C GLN A 69 10.76 24.80 -4.16
N ILE A 70 9.53 24.69 -4.67
CA ILE A 70 8.59 25.82 -4.63
C ILE A 70 8.21 26.21 -3.19
N CYS A 71 8.08 25.23 -2.28
CA CYS A 71 7.94 25.53 -0.85
C CYS A 71 9.20 26.20 -0.28
N LYS A 72 10.40 25.71 -0.62
CA LYS A 72 11.67 26.26 -0.11
C LYS A 72 12.01 27.66 -0.63
N ARG A 73 11.66 27.96 -1.89
CA ARG A 73 11.99 29.24 -2.55
C ARG A 73 10.89 30.27 -2.41
N GLU A 74 9.63 29.85 -2.46
CA GLU A 74 8.48 30.75 -2.56
C GLU A 74 7.52 30.64 -1.36
N GLY A 75 7.77 29.77 -0.38
CA GLY A 75 6.89 29.62 0.80
C GLY A 75 5.53 28.96 0.51
N LYS A 76 5.33 28.49 -0.73
CA LYS A 76 4.11 27.79 -1.18
C LYS A 76 4.12 26.33 -0.75
N CYS A 77 3.77 26.08 0.52
CA CYS A 77 3.90 24.77 1.14
C CYS A 77 2.57 24.03 1.35
N PHE A 78 1.45 24.56 0.84
CA PHE A 78 0.11 24.00 1.02
C PHE A 78 -0.50 23.54 -0.30
N ALA A 79 -1.07 22.35 -0.32
CA ALA A 79 -1.76 21.80 -1.48
C ALA A 79 -3.17 22.37 -1.57
N ILE A 80 -3.38 23.25 -2.54
CA ILE A 80 -4.67 23.88 -2.81
C ILE A 80 -5.00 23.68 -4.28
N GLU A 81 -6.11 22.98 -4.56
CA GLU A 81 -6.59 22.70 -5.92
C GLU A 81 -5.54 22.00 -6.81
N GLY A 82 -4.79 21.03 -6.25
CA GLY A 82 -3.78 20.29 -6.99
C GLY A 82 -2.48 21.07 -7.27
N ALA A 83 -2.27 22.20 -6.61
CA ALA A 83 -1.04 23.00 -6.73
C ALA A 83 -0.54 23.49 -5.38
N CYS A 84 0.77 23.75 -5.30
CA CYS A 84 1.38 24.33 -4.11
C CYS A 84 1.15 25.84 -4.05
N ARG A 85 0.53 26.31 -2.97
CA ARG A 85 0.19 27.72 -2.73
C ARG A 85 0.56 28.16 -1.32
N GLU A 86 0.60 29.47 -1.13
CA GLU A 86 0.70 30.10 0.20
C GLU A 86 -0.62 29.93 0.94
N LYS A 87 -0.56 29.93 2.27
CA LYS A 87 -1.77 29.92 3.10
C LYS A 87 -2.44 31.28 2.98
N THR A 88 -3.61 31.35 2.35
CA THR A 88 -4.41 32.58 2.34
C THR A 88 -4.87 32.86 3.77
N VAL A 89 -4.24 33.84 4.41
CA VAL A 89 -4.70 34.40 5.67
C VAL A 89 -5.83 35.36 5.30
N ASP A 90 -7.06 34.85 5.25
CA ASP A 90 -8.23 35.70 5.10
C ASP A 90 -8.40 36.56 6.36
N GLY A 91 -8.07 37.84 6.23
CA GLY A 91 -8.75 38.96 6.88
C GLY A 91 -8.52 39.16 8.39
N GLY A 92 -7.52 39.98 8.73
CA GLY A 92 -7.42 40.65 10.02
C GLY A 92 -6.48 41.86 9.95
N GLU A 93 -7.05 43.07 9.92
CA GLU A 93 -6.33 44.34 9.82
C GLU A 93 -5.47 44.66 11.06
N GLY A 94 -4.28 45.20 10.81
CA GLY A 94 -3.65 46.23 11.64
C GLY A 94 -2.73 45.78 12.78
N GLY A 95 -1.43 46.10 12.66
CA GLY A 95 -0.56 46.25 13.83
C GLY A 95 0.90 45.87 13.59
N ASP A 96 1.73 46.90 13.40
CA ASP A 96 3.17 46.99 13.65
C ASP A 96 4.01 45.69 13.73
N GLY A 97 4.91 45.58 12.75
CA GLY A 97 6.34 45.55 13.05
C GLY A 97 6.83 44.60 14.12
N GLN A 98 6.75 43.29 13.85
CA GLN A 98 7.68 42.34 14.45
C GLN A 98 8.25 41.44 13.37
N LYS A 99 9.55 41.63 13.14
CA LYS A 99 10.43 40.67 12.48
C LYS A 99 10.30 39.36 13.25
N ASN A 100 9.48 38.44 12.76
CA ASN A 100 9.57 37.05 13.18
C ASN A 100 10.88 36.52 12.62
N VAL A 101 11.93 36.61 13.44
CA VAL A 101 12.91 35.53 13.47
C VAL A 101 12.06 34.27 13.61
N GLU A 102 12.07 33.39 12.60
CA GLU A 102 11.60 32.02 12.75
C GLU A 102 12.46 31.39 13.85
N GLU A 103 12.10 31.66 15.09
CA GLU A 103 12.62 30.97 16.25
C GLU A 103 12.00 29.59 16.13
N LYS A 104 12.75 28.71 15.47
CA LYS A 104 12.45 27.31 15.25
C LYS A 104 12.34 26.67 16.63
N ILE A 105 11.16 26.76 17.25
CA ILE A 105 10.89 26.13 18.55
C ILE A 105 11.29 24.66 18.37
N PRO A 106 12.31 24.17 19.09
CA PRO A 106 12.73 22.79 18.92
C PRO A 106 11.56 21.91 19.30
N LEU A 107 10.97 21.22 18.30
CA LEU A 107 9.93 20.23 18.54
C LEU A 107 10.46 19.22 19.56
N ARG A 108 9.80 19.15 20.71
CA ARG A 108 10.17 18.23 21.79
C ARG A 108 10.04 16.81 21.28
N CYS A 109 10.85 15.88 21.78
CA CYS A 109 10.77 14.48 21.37
C CYS A 109 9.36 13.89 21.54
N ALA A 110 8.64 14.31 22.58
CA ALA A 110 7.25 13.93 22.84
C ALA A 110 6.26 14.30 21.72
N ASP A 111 6.51 15.37 20.97
CA ASP A 111 5.60 15.87 19.93
C ASP A 111 5.89 15.24 18.55
N LYS A 112 7.00 14.49 18.42
CA LYS A 112 7.38 13.83 17.18
C LYS A 112 6.61 12.53 16.99
N GLN A 113 6.31 12.20 15.74
CA GLN A 113 5.69 10.91 15.39
C GLN A 113 6.49 9.69 15.90
N ALA A 114 7.83 9.82 15.98
CA ALA A 114 8.72 8.80 16.51
C ALA A 114 8.43 8.45 17.99
N CYS A 115 7.89 9.37 18.78
CA CYS A 115 7.46 9.09 20.15
C CYS A 115 6.28 8.11 20.16
N ALA A 116 5.22 8.39 19.39
CA ALA A 116 4.05 7.52 19.32
C ALA A 116 4.34 6.17 18.62
N MET A 117 5.18 6.18 17.58
CA MET A 117 5.46 4.99 16.77
C MET A 117 6.51 4.09 17.41
N ASP A 118 7.64 4.66 17.83
CA ASP A 118 8.84 3.93 18.23
C ASP A 118 9.20 4.12 19.72
N GLY A 119 8.39 4.89 20.47
CA GLY A 119 8.65 5.20 21.88
C GLY A 119 9.78 6.23 22.09
N LEU A 120 10.27 6.90 21.06
CA LEU A 120 11.40 7.85 21.17
C LEU A 120 10.94 9.22 21.68
N CYS A 121 10.59 9.31 22.97
CA CYS A 121 9.93 10.47 23.56
C CYS A 121 10.84 11.35 24.44
N GLU A 122 12.02 10.88 24.84
CA GLU A 122 12.90 11.55 25.80
C GLU A 122 14.11 12.16 25.10
N ASP A 123 14.51 13.38 25.49
CA ASP A 123 15.73 14.00 24.96
C ASP A 123 16.94 13.56 25.78
N MET A 124 17.94 12.99 25.10
CA MET A 124 19.22 12.64 25.66
C MET A 124 20.31 13.10 24.69
N ASP A 125 21.10 14.09 25.12
CA ASP A 125 22.17 14.72 24.32
C ASP A 125 21.69 15.20 22.94
N GLY A 126 20.51 15.81 22.88
CA GLY A 126 19.92 16.33 21.64
C GLY A 126 19.39 15.25 20.69
N ARG A 127 19.18 14.03 21.19
CA ARG A 127 18.57 12.92 20.46
C ARG A 127 17.34 12.40 21.19
N CYS A 128 16.35 11.96 20.42
CA CYS A 128 15.18 11.31 20.99
C CYS A 128 15.47 9.83 21.25
N VAL A 129 15.35 9.44 22.51
CA VAL A 129 15.54 8.07 23.01
C VAL A 129 14.26 7.57 23.67
N ALA A 130 14.17 6.26 23.78
CA ALA A 130 13.10 5.59 24.48
C ALA A 130 13.38 5.46 25.97
N ASN A 131 12.31 5.54 26.75
CA ASN A 131 12.24 5.15 28.15
C ASN A 131 11.11 4.13 28.39
N THR A 132 11.05 3.59 29.60
CA THR A 132 10.15 2.47 29.93
C THR A 132 8.68 2.80 29.63
N THR A 133 8.22 3.97 30.05
CA THR A 133 6.83 4.38 29.84
C THR A 133 6.53 4.58 28.37
N SER A 134 7.42 5.25 27.64
CA SER A 134 7.25 5.50 26.21
C SER A 134 7.22 4.20 25.39
N CYS A 135 8.04 3.20 25.70
CA CYS A 135 7.96 1.91 25.03
C CYS A 135 6.62 1.23 25.27
N GLN A 136 6.15 1.17 26.51
CA GLN A 136 4.91 0.48 26.89
C GLN A 136 3.66 1.00 26.19
N VAL A 137 3.60 2.31 25.88
CA VAL A 137 2.45 2.93 25.21
C VAL A 137 2.63 3.11 23.70
N SER A 138 3.81 2.80 23.17
CA SER A 138 4.13 2.97 21.75
C SER A 138 3.45 1.93 20.86
N ARG A 139 3.36 2.25 19.55
CA ARG A 139 3.02 1.26 18.52
C ARG A 139 4.08 0.16 18.41
N ALA A 140 5.35 0.43 18.68
CA ALA A 140 6.40 -0.58 18.68
C ALA A 140 6.09 -1.71 19.69
N CYS A 141 5.61 -1.38 20.90
CA CYS A 141 5.15 -2.39 21.85
C CYS A 141 3.88 -3.10 21.35
N LYS A 142 2.81 -2.35 21.05
CA LYS A 142 1.52 -2.93 20.68
C LYS A 142 1.59 -3.79 19.41
N ASP A 143 2.27 -3.30 18.39
CA ASP A 143 2.27 -3.93 17.07
C ASP A 143 3.39 -4.97 16.96
N LYS A 144 4.59 -4.68 17.50
CA LYS A 144 5.81 -5.49 17.30
C LYS A 144 6.29 -6.23 18.55
N GLY A 145 5.68 -6.03 19.72
CA GLY A 145 6.13 -6.61 21.00
C GLY A 145 7.38 -5.95 21.57
N GLN A 146 7.76 -4.77 21.08
CA GLN A 146 8.95 -4.05 21.54
C GLN A 146 8.60 -3.15 22.73
N CYS A 147 8.45 -3.75 23.90
CA CYS A 147 7.87 -3.10 25.09
C CYS A 147 8.90 -2.63 26.13
N HIS A 148 10.18 -2.94 25.94
CA HIS A 148 11.25 -2.65 26.92
C HIS A 148 12.33 -1.79 26.32
N VAL A 149 13.05 -1.04 27.15
CA VAL A 149 14.17 -0.20 26.70
C VAL A 149 15.45 -1.01 26.70
N ASP A 150 16.17 -0.97 25.59
CA ASP A 150 17.58 -1.33 25.52
C ASP A 150 18.33 -0.28 24.69
N ARG A 151 19.42 0.27 25.24
CA ARG A 151 20.26 1.29 24.57
C ARG A 151 19.49 2.46 23.94
N GLY A 152 18.45 2.93 24.63
CA GLY A 152 17.64 4.07 24.19
C GLY A 152 16.66 3.77 23.06
N VAL A 153 16.40 2.49 22.75
CA VAL A 153 15.36 2.07 21.79
C VAL A 153 14.45 1.01 22.41
N CYS A 154 13.25 0.86 21.84
CA CYS A 154 12.32 -0.18 22.28
C CYS A 154 12.66 -1.54 21.64
N VAL A 155 12.73 -2.59 22.46
CA VAL A 155 13.03 -3.97 22.09
C VAL A 155 12.07 -4.94 22.78
N ALA A 156 11.93 -6.14 22.22
CA ALA A 156 11.31 -7.25 22.93
C ALA A 156 12.36 -7.87 23.87
N LEU A 157 11.96 -8.39 25.04
CA LEU A 157 12.88 -9.12 25.93
C LEU A 157 12.37 -10.53 26.29
N SER A 158 11.16 -10.87 25.88
CA SER A 158 10.54 -12.15 26.20
C SER A 158 9.60 -12.65 25.10
N GLU A 159 9.31 -13.95 25.12
CA GLU A 159 8.26 -14.51 24.28
C GLU A 159 6.89 -13.90 24.59
N ASN A 160 6.64 -13.49 25.84
CA ASN A 160 5.35 -12.91 26.22
C ASN A 160 5.11 -11.58 25.49
N ASP A 161 6.15 -10.74 25.35
CA ASP A 161 6.04 -9.49 24.59
C ASP A 161 5.66 -9.78 23.13
N CYS A 162 6.28 -10.81 22.53
CA CYS A 162 5.96 -11.22 21.17
C CYS A 162 4.56 -11.80 21.02
N LYS A 163 4.15 -12.71 21.92
CA LYS A 163 2.84 -13.37 21.87
C LYS A 163 1.67 -12.40 22.06
N GLN A 164 1.88 -11.31 22.81
CA GLN A 164 0.86 -10.27 23.00
C GLN A 164 0.82 -9.25 21.85
N SER A 165 1.82 -9.25 20.96
CA SER A 165 1.90 -8.30 19.85
C SER A 165 0.89 -8.60 18.74
N LEU A 166 0.45 -7.53 18.05
CA LEU A 166 -0.39 -7.66 16.87
C LEU A 166 0.30 -8.47 15.76
N TYR A 167 1.62 -8.37 15.62
CA TYR A 167 2.38 -9.07 14.59
C TYR A 167 2.49 -10.57 14.84
N CYS A 168 2.41 -11.04 16.09
CA CYS A 168 2.24 -12.46 16.35
C CYS A 168 0.92 -12.97 15.75
N GLN A 169 -0.20 -12.31 16.07
CA GLN A 169 -1.50 -12.71 15.53
C GLN A 169 -1.57 -12.58 14.01
N GLN A 170 -1.09 -11.46 13.46
CA GLN A 170 -1.25 -11.16 12.04
C GLN A 170 -0.26 -11.92 11.17
N LYS A 171 1.01 -11.97 11.58
CA LYS A 171 2.15 -12.42 10.76
C LYS A 171 2.85 -13.68 11.30
N GLY A 172 2.44 -14.20 12.46
CA GLY A 172 3.10 -15.34 13.10
C GLY A 172 4.44 -15.01 13.78
N LEU A 173 4.75 -13.73 14.01
CA LEU A 173 5.99 -13.30 14.68
C LEU A 173 5.87 -13.44 16.21
N CYS A 174 5.72 -14.68 16.68
CA CYS A 174 5.37 -14.98 18.07
C CYS A 174 6.57 -15.40 18.94
N THR A 175 7.75 -15.59 18.35
CA THR A 175 8.92 -16.11 19.06
C THR A 175 9.93 -14.99 19.28
N PHE A 176 10.50 -14.93 20.48
CA PHE A 176 11.56 -13.99 20.80
C PHE A 176 12.92 -14.50 20.30
N ASP A 177 13.63 -13.69 19.53
CA ASP A 177 15.04 -13.90 19.19
C ASP A 177 15.77 -12.54 19.16
N LYS A 178 16.86 -12.43 19.92
CA LYS A 178 17.81 -11.30 19.91
C LYS A 178 17.17 -9.90 19.87
N GLY A 179 16.23 -9.64 20.78
CA GLY A 179 15.60 -8.31 20.91
C GLY A 179 14.40 -8.09 19.99
N GLN A 180 14.03 -9.09 19.19
CA GLN A 180 12.98 -8.97 18.17
C GLN A 180 12.02 -10.15 18.21
N CYS A 181 10.84 -9.93 17.63
CA CYS A 181 9.84 -10.96 17.43
C CYS A 181 9.96 -11.52 16.02
N VAL A 182 10.19 -12.82 15.94
CA VAL A 182 10.47 -13.58 14.71
C VAL A 182 9.49 -14.75 14.58
N VAL A 183 9.42 -15.31 13.38
CA VAL A 183 8.74 -16.58 13.13
C VAL A 183 9.78 -17.68 12.97
N THR A 184 9.67 -18.72 13.80
CA THR A 184 10.61 -19.86 13.80
C THR A 184 9.91 -21.20 13.66
N THR A 185 8.57 -21.24 13.69
CA THR A 185 7.80 -22.48 13.60
C THR A 185 6.69 -22.39 12.56
N GLU A 186 6.40 -23.53 11.93
CA GLU A 186 5.25 -23.72 11.03
C GLU A 186 3.91 -23.46 11.75
N GLN A 187 3.85 -23.78 13.05
CA GLN A 187 2.66 -23.55 13.85
C GLN A 187 2.32 -22.06 13.93
N SER A 188 3.32 -21.20 14.09
CA SER A 188 3.11 -19.75 14.09
C SER A 188 2.57 -19.24 12.75
N CYS A 189 3.02 -19.79 11.62
CA CYS A 189 2.45 -19.44 10.32
C CYS A 189 1.00 -19.92 10.19
N SER A 190 0.74 -21.19 10.45
CA SER A 190 -0.61 -21.78 10.30
C SER A 190 -1.68 -21.17 11.21
N GLN A 191 -1.31 -20.62 12.36
CA GLN A 191 -2.24 -19.95 13.29
C GLN A 191 -2.43 -18.44 13.00
N SER A 192 -1.66 -17.87 12.09
CA SER A 192 -1.68 -16.43 11.78
C SER A 192 -2.84 -16.00 10.88
N ASP A 193 -3.17 -14.70 10.88
CA ASP A 193 -4.13 -14.13 9.94
C ASP A 193 -3.65 -14.22 8.49
N VAL A 194 -2.34 -14.07 8.23
CA VAL A 194 -1.81 -14.17 6.86
C VAL A 194 -2.01 -15.56 6.25
N CYS A 195 -1.95 -16.62 7.07
CA CYS A 195 -2.35 -17.96 6.63
C CYS A 195 -3.85 -18.01 6.28
N ARG A 196 -4.72 -17.58 7.19
CA ARG A 196 -6.18 -17.64 7.00
C ARG A 196 -6.67 -16.81 5.81
N LYS A 197 -6.10 -15.61 5.61
CA LYS A 197 -6.57 -14.65 4.60
C LYS A 197 -5.88 -14.81 3.26
N TYR A 198 -4.58 -15.15 3.26
CA TYR A 198 -3.74 -15.11 2.06
C TYR A 198 -3.05 -16.44 1.77
N GLY A 199 -3.36 -17.51 2.52
CA GLY A 199 -2.74 -18.83 2.36
C GLY A 199 -1.27 -18.88 2.74
N GLN A 200 -0.74 -17.89 3.47
CA GLN A 200 0.67 -17.87 3.89
C GLN A 200 0.89 -18.74 5.12
N CYS A 201 0.78 -20.07 5.00
CA CYS A 201 0.85 -20.96 6.15
C CYS A 201 2.16 -21.75 6.28
N VAL A 202 3.09 -21.62 5.34
CA VAL A 202 4.35 -22.37 5.34
C VAL A 202 5.52 -21.47 5.72
N LEU A 203 6.36 -21.91 6.65
CA LEU A 203 7.57 -21.20 7.05
C LEU A 203 8.68 -21.43 6.02
N GLN A 204 9.12 -20.34 5.40
CA GLN A 204 10.24 -20.36 4.47
C GLN A 204 11.14 -19.15 4.69
N LYS A 205 12.42 -19.39 4.98
CA LYS A 205 13.43 -18.32 5.19
C LYS A 205 13.01 -17.26 6.22
N GLY A 206 12.37 -17.69 7.31
CA GLY A 206 11.94 -16.79 8.39
C GLY A 206 10.71 -15.93 8.05
N THR A 207 9.94 -16.29 7.03
CA THR A 207 8.65 -15.68 6.72
C THR A 207 7.60 -16.73 6.39
N CYS A 208 6.33 -16.36 6.58
CA CYS A 208 5.20 -17.20 6.22
C CYS A 208 4.82 -16.96 4.75
N VAL A 209 4.71 -18.03 3.97
CA VAL A 209 4.45 -17.96 2.52
C VAL A 209 3.51 -19.07 2.05
N ALA A 210 2.92 -18.85 0.88
CA ALA A 210 2.36 -19.88 0.03
C ALA A 210 3.44 -20.30 -1.00
N PRO A 211 4.02 -21.52 -0.88
CA PRO A 211 5.23 -21.87 -1.61
C PRO A 211 5.01 -22.20 -3.10
N SER A 212 3.77 -22.51 -3.51
CA SER A 212 3.48 -22.93 -4.89
C SER A 212 1.99 -22.83 -5.25
N ASP A 213 1.69 -22.84 -6.55
CA ASP A 213 0.33 -22.95 -7.06
C ASP A 213 -0.37 -24.22 -6.56
N ALA A 214 0.31 -25.38 -6.62
CA ALA A 214 -0.25 -26.65 -6.15
C ALA A 214 -0.64 -26.61 -4.67
N TYR A 215 0.11 -25.85 -3.86
CA TYR A 215 -0.24 -25.61 -2.47
C TYR A 215 -1.51 -24.75 -2.37
N CYS A 216 -1.60 -23.63 -3.09
CA CYS A 216 -2.79 -22.78 -3.09
C CYS A 216 -4.04 -23.51 -3.60
N GLU A 217 -3.90 -24.32 -4.65
CA GLU A 217 -4.97 -25.15 -5.21
C GLU A 217 -5.52 -26.17 -4.19
N GLY A 218 -4.68 -26.63 -3.25
CA GLY A 218 -5.09 -27.53 -2.18
C GLY A 218 -5.83 -26.84 -1.01
N LEU A 219 -5.85 -25.50 -0.95
CA LEU A 219 -6.48 -24.76 0.15
C LEU A 219 -7.96 -24.48 -0.09
N ALA A 220 -8.71 -24.35 1.02
CA ALA A 220 -10.10 -23.92 0.98
C ALA A 220 -10.29 -22.54 0.33
N LEU A 221 -9.30 -21.64 0.43
CA LEU A 221 -9.32 -20.32 -0.20
C LEU A 221 -9.42 -20.40 -1.73
N CYS A 222 -8.79 -21.39 -2.37
CA CYS A 222 -8.95 -21.60 -3.81
C CYS A 222 -10.39 -22.01 -4.13
N LYS A 223 -10.94 -23.00 -3.41
CA LYS A 223 -12.31 -23.48 -3.65
C LYS A 223 -13.38 -22.42 -3.36
N ILE A 224 -13.21 -21.61 -2.32
CA ILE A 224 -14.22 -20.65 -1.87
C ILE A 224 -14.07 -19.32 -2.62
N ASN A 225 -12.84 -18.81 -2.73
CA ASN A 225 -12.55 -17.46 -3.18
C ASN A 225 -11.76 -17.39 -4.51
N GLY A 226 -11.43 -18.53 -5.13
CA GLY A 226 -10.66 -18.56 -6.38
C GLY A 226 -9.18 -18.20 -6.23
N LEU A 227 -8.67 -18.10 -5.00
CA LEU A 227 -7.28 -17.75 -4.70
C LEU A 227 -6.35 -18.96 -4.90
N CYS A 228 -6.13 -19.36 -6.15
CA CYS A 228 -5.48 -20.63 -6.49
C CYS A 228 -4.01 -20.49 -6.95
N ARG A 229 -3.45 -19.27 -7.03
CA ARG A 229 -2.10 -19.04 -7.59
C ARG A 229 -1.16 -18.43 -6.58
N ALA A 230 0.05 -18.95 -6.46
CA ALA A 230 1.09 -18.41 -5.59
C ALA A 230 1.85 -17.28 -6.31
N ILE A 231 1.63 -16.04 -5.88
CA ILE A 231 2.34 -14.86 -6.39
C ILE A 231 2.85 -14.04 -5.20
N GLY A 232 4.14 -13.72 -5.20
CA GLY A 232 4.74 -12.97 -4.09
C GLY A 232 4.61 -13.67 -2.74
N GLY A 233 4.58 -15.01 -2.74
CA GLY A 233 4.40 -15.82 -1.54
C GLY A 233 3.00 -15.76 -0.93
N LYS A 234 1.96 -15.33 -1.65
CA LYS A 234 0.55 -15.40 -1.23
C LYS A 234 -0.32 -16.06 -2.30
N CYS A 235 -1.44 -16.64 -1.87
CA CYS A 235 -2.46 -17.16 -2.77
C CYS A 235 -3.34 -16.03 -3.30
N VAL A 236 -3.48 -15.94 -4.61
CA VAL A 236 -4.25 -14.90 -5.31
C VAL A 236 -5.08 -15.48 -6.45
N ALA A 237 -6.12 -14.75 -6.85
CA ALA A 237 -6.83 -14.99 -8.10
C ALA A 237 -6.09 -14.30 -9.24
N LYS A 238 -5.44 -15.08 -10.11
CA LYS A 238 -4.69 -14.55 -11.26
C LYS A 238 -5.48 -14.61 -12.57
N ARG A 239 -6.43 -15.54 -12.65
CA ARG A 239 -7.13 -15.86 -13.90
C ARG A 239 -8.60 -16.10 -13.58
N ASP A 240 -9.46 -15.66 -14.49
CA ASP A 240 -10.91 -15.81 -14.35
C ASP A 240 -11.30 -17.27 -14.15
N ILE A 241 -10.63 -18.22 -14.84
CA ILE A 241 -10.91 -19.65 -14.68
C ILE A 241 -10.71 -20.18 -13.24
N ASP A 242 -9.85 -19.53 -12.45
CA ASP A 242 -9.67 -19.88 -11.04
C ASP A 242 -10.86 -19.31 -10.20
N CYS A 243 -11.37 -18.14 -10.55
CA CYS A 243 -12.58 -17.52 -9.98
C CYS A 243 -13.87 -18.24 -10.37
N GLU A 244 -14.05 -18.59 -11.63
CA GLU A 244 -15.24 -19.25 -12.17
C GLU A 244 -15.52 -20.60 -11.51
N LYS A 245 -14.46 -21.30 -11.08
CA LYS A 245 -14.56 -22.58 -10.35
C LYS A 245 -14.91 -22.40 -8.87
N SER A 246 -14.83 -21.18 -8.34
CA SER A 246 -15.00 -20.91 -6.92
C SER A 246 -16.48 -20.89 -6.52
N THR A 247 -16.73 -21.16 -5.23
CA THR A 247 -18.06 -20.97 -4.64
C THR A 247 -18.50 -19.51 -4.74
N GLY A 248 -17.58 -18.55 -4.56
CA GLY A 248 -17.87 -17.11 -4.65
C GLY A 248 -18.45 -16.69 -6.00
N CYS A 249 -17.92 -17.21 -7.10
CA CYS A 249 -18.52 -17.00 -8.42
C CYS A 249 -19.94 -17.55 -8.48
N ARG A 250 -20.12 -18.81 -8.07
CA ARG A 250 -21.44 -19.47 -8.14
C ARG A 250 -22.49 -18.76 -7.30
N THR A 251 -22.18 -18.35 -6.08
CA THR A 251 -23.21 -17.81 -5.17
C THR A 251 -23.40 -16.31 -5.31
N SER A 252 -22.32 -15.56 -5.57
CA SER A 252 -22.33 -14.10 -5.51
C SER A 252 -21.88 -13.41 -6.80
N GLY A 253 -21.55 -14.16 -7.85
CA GLY A 253 -21.10 -13.61 -9.12
C GLY A 253 -19.65 -13.14 -9.10
N ARG A 254 -18.83 -13.46 -8.10
CA ARG A 254 -17.40 -13.09 -8.10
C ARG A 254 -16.58 -13.97 -9.06
N CYS A 255 -16.77 -13.78 -10.37
CA CYS A 255 -16.28 -14.68 -11.40
C CYS A 255 -15.06 -14.13 -12.18
N THR A 256 -14.75 -12.84 -12.05
CA THR A 256 -13.63 -12.22 -12.76
C THR A 256 -12.44 -11.99 -11.82
N ALA A 257 -11.23 -12.31 -12.26
CA ALA A 257 -10.01 -12.07 -11.50
C ALA A 257 -9.51 -10.63 -11.74
N ASP A 258 -9.49 -9.82 -10.68
CA ASP A 258 -8.91 -8.47 -10.71
C ASP A 258 -8.05 -8.23 -9.48
N LYS A 259 -6.88 -7.61 -9.68
CA LYS A 259 -5.93 -7.23 -8.60
C LYS A 259 -5.62 -8.32 -7.57
N GLY A 260 -5.70 -9.59 -7.97
CA GLY A 260 -5.41 -10.73 -7.12
C GLY A 260 -6.61 -11.28 -6.35
N GLU A 261 -7.81 -10.77 -6.60
CA GLU A 261 -9.07 -11.20 -5.98
C GLU A 261 -10.11 -11.56 -7.04
N CYS A 262 -11.13 -12.32 -6.63
CA CYS A 262 -12.30 -12.56 -7.47
C CYS A 262 -13.38 -11.51 -7.18
N VAL A 263 -13.79 -10.81 -8.22
CA VAL A 263 -14.68 -9.65 -8.19
C VAL A 263 -15.82 -9.81 -9.19
N ILE A 264 -16.77 -8.88 -9.12
CA ILE A 264 -17.88 -8.73 -10.07
C ILE A 264 -17.52 -7.52 -10.93
N LEU A 265 -17.36 -7.71 -12.25
CA LEU A 265 -17.06 -6.60 -13.17
C LEU A 265 -18.12 -6.41 -14.25
N VAL A 266 -18.77 -7.49 -14.68
CA VAL A 266 -19.70 -7.48 -15.82
C VAL A 266 -21.00 -8.20 -15.47
N ASP A 267 -22.08 -7.91 -16.19
CA ASP A 267 -23.39 -8.55 -15.94
C ASP A 267 -23.32 -10.08 -16.08
N GLU A 268 -22.49 -10.60 -16.99
CA GLU A 268 -22.29 -12.04 -17.18
C GLU A 268 -21.81 -12.74 -15.90
N ASP A 269 -21.05 -12.04 -15.06
CA ASP A 269 -20.61 -12.53 -13.76
C ASP A 269 -21.81 -12.79 -12.84
N CYS A 270 -22.76 -11.84 -12.82
CA CYS A 270 -24.00 -11.95 -12.05
C CYS A 270 -24.95 -12.98 -12.64
N GLN A 271 -25.09 -13.05 -13.96
CA GLN A 271 -25.99 -13.98 -14.63
C GLN A 271 -25.65 -15.45 -14.38
N LYS A 272 -24.36 -15.77 -14.19
CA LYS A 272 -23.91 -17.12 -13.83
C LYS A 272 -24.26 -17.51 -12.39
N SER A 273 -24.54 -16.53 -11.53
CA SER A 273 -24.69 -16.72 -10.08
C SER A 273 -26.07 -17.21 -9.65
N ASP A 274 -26.12 -17.81 -8.46
CA ASP A 274 -27.35 -18.19 -7.78
C ASP A 274 -28.14 -16.95 -7.37
N ALA A 275 -27.49 -15.83 -7.02
CA ALA A 275 -28.16 -14.56 -6.75
C ALA A 275 -29.04 -14.10 -7.91
N CYS A 276 -28.61 -14.29 -9.16
CA CYS A 276 -29.45 -14.05 -10.33
C CYS A 276 -30.61 -15.06 -10.42
N LYS A 277 -30.31 -16.36 -10.31
CA LYS A 277 -31.31 -17.44 -10.48
C LYS A 277 -32.41 -17.43 -9.42
N THR A 278 -32.08 -17.09 -8.17
CA THR A 278 -33.01 -17.20 -7.04
C THR A 278 -33.61 -15.85 -6.63
N HIS A 279 -32.88 -14.75 -6.83
CA HIS A 279 -33.28 -13.43 -6.36
C HIS A 279 -33.42 -12.39 -7.48
N GLY A 280 -33.23 -12.78 -8.75
CA GLY A 280 -33.32 -11.86 -9.89
C GLY A 280 -32.24 -10.78 -9.88
N ARG A 281 -31.14 -10.98 -9.15
CA ARG A 281 -30.00 -10.05 -9.07
C ARG A 281 -28.99 -10.36 -10.16
N CYS A 282 -29.29 -9.95 -11.39
CA CYS A 282 -28.57 -10.37 -12.59
C CYS A 282 -27.66 -9.28 -13.20
N TRP A 283 -27.60 -8.10 -12.61
CA TRP A 283 -26.84 -6.96 -13.15
C TRP A 283 -25.72 -6.54 -12.20
N ALA A 284 -24.55 -6.25 -12.75
CA ALA A 284 -23.37 -5.82 -12.01
C ALA A 284 -23.41 -4.31 -11.76
N LYS A 285 -23.30 -3.89 -10.51
CA LYS A 285 -23.14 -2.48 -10.12
C LYS A 285 -22.28 -2.40 -8.87
N GLU A 286 -21.22 -1.60 -8.90
CA GLU A 286 -20.33 -1.33 -7.75
C GLU A 286 -19.81 -2.59 -7.04
N GLY A 287 -19.48 -3.63 -7.82
CA GLY A 287 -18.97 -4.89 -7.26
C GLY A 287 -20.03 -5.75 -6.57
N ALA A 288 -21.32 -5.49 -6.81
CA ALA A 288 -22.46 -6.26 -6.32
C ALA A 288 -23.38 -6.69 -7.48
N CYS A 289 -24.07 -7.80 -7.29
CA CYS A 289 -25.19 -8.18 -8.15
C CYS A 289 -26.48 -7.59 -7.61
N ILE A 290 -27.18 -6.85 -8.46
CA ILE A 290 -28.41 -6.11 -8.15
C ILE A 290 -29.54 -6.48 -9.11
N SER A 291 -30.77 -6.11 -8.75
CA SER A 291 -31.96 -6.31 -9.58
C SER A 291 -32.11 -5.26 -10.67
N ILE A 292 -32.99 -5.50 -11.65
CA ILE A 292 -33.25 -4.55 -12.74
C ILE A 292 -33.79 -3.20 -12.25
N GLN A 293 -34.51 -3.21 -11.13
CA GLN A 293 -35.08 -2.00 -10.52
C GLN A 293 -33.96 -1.10 -10.00
N GLU A 294 -33.00 -1.68 -9.30
CA GLU A 294 -31.82 -0.99 -8.76
C GLU A 294 -30.83 -0.60 -9.88
N HIS A 295 -30.78 -1.39 -10.96
CA HIS A 295 -29.89 -1.14 -12.10
C HIS A 295 -30.35 0.08 -12.91
N ASN A 296 -31.67 0.19 -13.14
CA ASN A 296 -32.25 1.28 -13.93
C ASN A 296 -32.52 2.55 -13.12
N PHE A 297 -32.40 2.51 -11.79
CA PHE A 297 -32.45 3.70 -10.95
C PHE A 297 -31.15 4.50 -11.14
N ASN A 298 -31.18 5.44 -12.08
CA ASN A 298 -30.26 6.57 -12.08
C ASN A 298 -30.66 7.53 -10.95
N GLU A 299 -29.67 8.02 -10.21
CA GLU A 299 -29.83 9.03 -9.15
C GLU A 299 -30.39 10.38 -9.65
N THR A 300 -30.78 10.49 -10.93
CA THR A 300 -31.31 11.72 -11.53
C THR A 300 -32.84 11.88 -11.42
N ASN A 301 -33.54 11.00 -10.70
CA ASN A 301 -35.00 11.09 -10.49
C ASN A 301 -35.38 11.01 -9.01
N LEU A 302 -34.69 11.73 -8.12
CA LEU A 302 -35.37 12.21 -6.93
C LEU A 302 -36.22 13.43 -7.37
N PRO A 303 -37.56 13.39 -7.25
CA PRO A 303 -38.30 14.64 -7.22
C PRO A 303 -37.79 15.44 -6.02
N ASP A 304 -37.36 16.68 -6.27
CA ASP A 304 -37.11 17.66 -5.22
C ASP A 304 -38.27 17.57 -4.21
N ALA A 305 -37.94 17.21 -2.97
CA ALA A 305 -38.82 17.44 -1.83
C ALA A 305 -38.80 18.95 -1.56
N GLY A 306 -39.39 19.71 -2.47
CA GLY A 306 -39.50 21.16 -2.43
C GLY A 306 -40.97 21.56 -2.40
N GLU A 307 -41.34 22.25 -1.32
CA GLU A 307 -42.57 23.02 -1.11
C GLU A 307 -43.87 22.25 -0.85
N VAL A 308 -44.06 21.90 0.43
CA VAL A 308 -45.39 21.93 1.06
C VAL A 308 -45.79 23.40 1.17
N THR A 309 -46.57 23.91 0.21
CA THR A 309 -47.26 25.19 0.38
C THR A 309 -48.41 24.99 1.37
N SER A 310 -48.29 25.59 2.55
CA SER A 310 -49.38 25.73 3.50
C SER A 310 -50.47 26.65 2.92
N TYR A 311 -51.66 26.11 2.71
CA TYR A 311 -52.88 26.89 2.76
C TYR A 311 -53.57 26.54 4.07
N ASP A 312 -53.56 27.49 5.00
CA ASP A 312 -54.64 27.78 5.96
C ASP A 312 -54.37 29.15 6.59
#